data_AF-A0A9P7C1S6-F1
#
_entry.id   AF-A0A9P7C1S6-F1
#
_cell.length_a   1.000
_cell.length_b   1.000
_cell.length_c   1.000
_cell.angle_alpha   90.00
_cell.angle_beta   90.00
_cell.angle_gamma   90.00
#
_symmetry.space_group_name_H-M   'P 1'
#
loop_
_entity.id
_entity.type
_entity.pdbx_description
1 polymer ?
#
loop_
_entity_poly.entity_id
_entity_poly.type
_entity_poly.pdbx_seq_one_letter_code
_entity_poly.pdbx_strand_id
1 'polypeptide(L)'
;MAYHHALNRSQADARERRAMAEYAADMAGAGHDGEAQALDQAQLREITQTILALPGQVRECFVLNRYLGLSEREIATRLGISKSLVGKHVLRAALLIQQHQQGVRR
;
A
#
# COMPACT_ATOMS: atom_id res chain seq x y z
N MET A 1 19.84 -1.19 22.85
CA MET A 1 18.58 -0.63 22.30
C MET A 1 18.24 -1.33 20.98
N ALA A 2 17.88 -2.62 21.02
CA ALA A 2 17.71 -3.47 19.84
C ALA A 2 16.52 -4.43 19.99
N TYR A 3 15.35 -3.92 20.41
CA TYR A 3 14.20 -4.78 20.78
C TYR A 3 12.95 -4.65 19.88
N HIS A 4 12.94 -3.78 18.87
CA HIS A 4 11.80 -3.63 17.95
C HIS A 4 11.97 -4.28 16.57
N HIS A 5 13.18 -4.74 16.22
CA HIS A 5 13.50 -5.18 14.85
C HIS A 5 13.07 -6.63 14.53
N ALA A 6 13.00 -7.50 15.55
CA ALA A 6 12.69 -8.93 15.38
C ALA A 6 11.18 -9.22 15.25
N LEU A 7 10.35 -8.42 15.93
CA LEU A 7 8.90 -8.58 15.95
C LEU A 7 8.21 -8.07 14.66
N ASN A 8 8.72 -7.00 14.06
CA ASN A 8 8.17 -6.48 12.81
C ASN A 8 8.52 -7.36 11.61
N ARG A 9 9.72 -7.96 11.57
CA ARG A 9 10.13 -8.82 10.46
C ARG A 9 9.31 -10.11 10.38
N SER A 10 8.98 -10.74 11.53
CA SER A 10 8.16 -11.95 11.51
C SER A 10 6.68 -11.68 11.18
N GLN A 11 6.13 -10.51 11.55
CA GLN A 11 4.77 -10.13 11.16
C GLN A 11 4.69 -9.66 9.70
N ALA A 12 5.71 -8.99 9.19
CA ALA A 12 5.82 -8.64 7.77
C ALA A 12 5.91 -9.90 6.91
N ASP A 13 6.83 -10.82 7.25
CA ASP A 13 7.01 -12.09 6.54
C ASP A 13 5.72 -12.95 6.60
N ALA A 14 5.02 -12.97 7.74
CA ALA A 14 3.78 -13.73 7.89
C ALA A 14 2.61 -13.10 7.09
N ARG A 15 2.50 -11.78 7.06
CA ARG A 15 1.51 -11.07 6.23
C ARG A 15 1.80 -11.23 4.75
N GLU A 16 3.07 -11.13 4.35
CA GLU A 16 3.51 -11.25 2.96
C GLU A 16 3.25 -12.68 2.45
N ARG A 17 3.57 -13.70 3.25
CA ARG A 17 3.20 -15.09 2.95
C ARG A 17 1.70 -15.31 2.85
N ARG A 18 0.92 -14.70 3.74
CA ARG A 18 -0.54 -14.82 3.74
C ARG A 18 -1.16 -14.12 2.53
N ALA A 19 -0.70 -12.91 2.22
CA ALA A 19 -1.11 -12.14 1.05
C ALA A 19 -0.71 -12.84 -0.27
N MET A 20 0.48 -13.44 -0.35
CA MET A 20 0.89 -14.27 -1.49
C MET A 20 0.00 -15.51 -1.65
N ALA A 21 -0.33 -16.18 -0.54
CA ALA A 21 -1.22 -17.35 -0.58
C ALA A 21 -2.66 -16.99 -0.98
N GLU A 22 -3.17 -15.85 -0.49
CA GLU A 22 -4.47 -15.29 -0.89
C GLU A 22 -4.48 -14.93 -2.38
N TYR A 23 -3.44 -14.23 -2.86
CA TYR A 23 -3.31 -13.85 -4.26
C TYR A 23 -3.19 -15.07 -5.19
N ALA A 24 -2.47 -16.11 -4.77
CA ALA A 24 -2.37 -17.36 -5.51
C ALA A 24 -3.71 -18.11 -5.56
N ALA A 25 -4.50 -18.06 -4.49
CA ALA A 25 -5.85 -18.64 -4.45
C ALA A 25 -6.84 -17.87 -5.34
N ASP A 26 -6.79 -16.53 -5.34
CA ASP A 26 -7.63 -15.69 -6.18
C ASP A 26 -7.31 -15.86 -7.67
N MET A 27 -6.02 -15.94 -8.04
CA MET A 27 -5.60 -16.19 -9.43
C MET A 27 -5.98 -17.59 -9.92
N ALA A 28 -6.07 -18.58 -9.04
CA ALA A 28 -6.52 -19.93 -9.39
C ALA A 28 -8.04 -20.02 -9.62
N GLY A 29 -8.83 -19.09 -9.07
CA GLY A 29 -10.28 -18.98 -9.30
C GLY A 29 -10.67 -18.12 -10.49
N ALA A 30 -9.73 -17.40 -11.12
CA ALA A 30 -10.01 -16.38 -12.12
C ALA A 30 -10.26 -16.93 -13.53
N GLY A 31 -11.25 -17.81 -13.67
CA GLY A 31 -12.04 -17.90 -14.90
C GLY A 31 -13.10 -16.80 -14.91
N HIS A 32 -12.70 -15.53 -14.86
CA HIS A 32 -13.63 -14.40 -14.86
C HIS A 32 -13.88 -13.90 -16.28
N ASP A 33 -15.15 -13.76 -16.65
CA ASP A 33 -15.64 -13.23 -17.92
C ASP A 33 -14.89 -11.95 -18.35
N GLY A 34 -14.62 -11.80 -19.66
CA GLY A 34 -13.75 -10.75 -20.19
C GLY A 34 -14.15 -9.31 -19.83
N GLU A 35 -15.43 -9.07 -19.51
CA GLU A 35 -15.92 -7.77 -19.01
C GLU A 35 -15.45 -7.47 -17.58
N ALA A 36 -15.45 -8.47 -16.69
CA ALA A 36 -14.97 -8.32 -15.32
C ALA A 36 -13.45 -8.05 -15.29
N GLN A 37 -12.69 -8.75 -16.14
CA GLN A 37 -11.25 -8.51 -16.26
C GLN A 37 -10.92 -7.11 -16.78
N ALA A 38 -11.72 -6.57 -17.72
CA ALA A 38 -11.53 -5.22 -18.25
C ALA A 38 -11.81 -4.15 -17.19
N LEU A 39 -12.84 -4.35 -16.36
CA LEU A 39 -13.17 -3.47 -15.23
C LEU A 39 -12.05 -3.48 -14.17
N ASP A 40 -11.54 -4.66 -13.80
CA ASP A 40 -10.42 -4.79 -12.86
C ASP A 40 -9.16 -4.07 -13.35
N GLN A 41 -8.82 -4.23 -14.64
CA GLN A 41 -7.68 -3.52 -15.23
C GLN A 41 -7.88 -2.00 -15.30
N ALA A 42 -9.11 -1.52 -15.54
CA ALA A 42 -9.40 -0.09 -15.50
C ALA A 42 -9.21 0.47 -14.07
N GLN A 43 -9.72 -0.24 -13.07
CA GLN A 43 -9.58 0.15 -11.67
C GLN A 43 -8.12 0.17 -11.21
N LEU A 44 -7.32 -0.84 -11.59
CA LEU A 44 -5.88 -0.88 -11.29
C LEU A 44 -5.13 0.30 -11.91
N ARG A 45 -5.47 0.69 -13.14
CA ARG A 45 -4.87 1.84 -13.83
C ARG A 45 -5.18 3.15 -13.10
N GLU A 46 -6.41 3.35 -12.66
CA GLU A 46 -6.82 4.56 -11.94
C GLU A 46 -6.12 4.69 -10.58
N ILE A 47 -6.02 3.59 -9.84
CA ILE A 47 -5.28 3.56 -8.56
C ILE A 47 -3.81 3.90 -8.80
N THR A 48 -3.21 3.32 -9.84
CA THR A 48 -1.80 3.58 -10.19
C THR A 48 -1.59 5.06 -10.52
N GLN A 49 -2.47 5.66 -11.32
CA GLN A 49 -2.42 7.08 -11.65
C GLN A 49 -2.58 7.96 -10.40
N THR A 50 -3.49 7.61 -9.49
CA THR A 50 -3.70 8.33 -8.23
C THR A 50 -2.44 8.33 -7.38
N ILE A 51 -1.77 7.17 -7.26
CA ILE A 51 -0.50 7.06 -6.53
C ILE A 51 0.59 7.89 -7.21
N LEU A 52 0.67 7.85 -8.55
CA LEU A 52 1.64 8.63 -9.32
C LEU A 52 1.40 10.14 -9.25
N ALA A 53 0.16 10.58 -9.07
CA ALA A 53 -0.21 11.99 -8.91
C ALA A 53 0.10 12.54 -7.50
N LEU A 54 0.40 11.68 -6.52
CA LEU A 54 0.80 12.14 -5.19
C LEU A 54 2.12 12.95 -5.25
N PRO A 55 2.25 14.02 -4.45
CA PRO A 55 3.52 14.70 -4.27
C PRO A 55 4.63 13.71 -3.86
N GLY A 56 5.85 13.90 -4.37
CA GLY A 56 6.94 12.92 -4.23
C GLY A 56 7.16 12.41 -2.80
N GLN A 57 7.19 13.30 -1.80
CA GLN A 57 7.37 12.94 -0.39
C GLN A 57 6.16 12.18 0.20
N VAL A 58 4.95 12.49 -0.25
CA VAL A 58 3.73 11.79 0.18
C VAL A 58 3.71 10.37 -0.38
N ARG A 59 4.03 10.24 -1.66
CA ARG A 59 4.17 8.94 -2.35
C ARG A 59 5.26 8.10 -1.69
N GLU A 60 6.43 8.67 -1.44
CA GLU A 60 7.57 7.96 -0.87
C GLU A 60 7.26 7.43 0.55
N CYS A 61 6.72 8.27 1.44
CA CYS A 61 6.26 7.84 2.77
C CYS A 61 5.23 6.70 2.69
N PHE A 62 4.25 6.83 1.80
CA PHE A 62 3.23 5.80 1.60
C PHE A 62 3.83 4.50 1.08
N VAL A 63 4.73 4.57 0.09
CA VAL A 63 5.34 3.39 -0.51
C VAL A 63 6.24 2.65 0.50
N LEU A 64 7.07 3.39 1.22
CA LEU A 64 7.94 2.83 2.27
C LEU A 64 7.12 2.16 3.38
N ASN A 65 5.99 2.75 3.78
CA ASN A 65 5.13 2.18 4.80
C ASN A 65 4.37 0.94 4.30
N ARG A 66 3.77 1.04 3.11
CA ARG A 66 2.80 0.05 2.62
C ARG A 66 3.47 -1.15 1.95
N TYR A 67 4.53 -0.92 1.19
CA TYR A 67 5.21 -1.99 0.42
C TYR A 67 6.48 -2.49 1.10
N LEU A 68 7.21 -1.63 1.81
CA LEU A 68 8.42 -2.04 2.52
C LEU A 68 8.19 -2.30 4.02
N GLY A 69 6.96 -2.11 4.50
CA GLY A 69 6.58 -2.40 5.89
C GLY A 69 7.29 -1.54 6.93
N LEU A 70 7.91 -0.43 6.54
CA LEU A 70 8.66 0.43 7.46
C LEU A 70 7.72 1.18 8.40
N SER A 71 8.11 1.26 9.67
CA SER A 71 7.41 2.10 10.65
C SER A 71 7.62 3.59 10.35
N GLU A 72 6.70 4.44 10.82
CA GLU A 72 6.83 5.90 10.67
C GLU A 72 8.16 6.44 11.23
N ARG A 73 8.72 5.77 12.26
CA ARG A 73 9.99 6.16 12.88
C ARG A 73 11.19 5.83 11.98
N GLU A 74 11.16 4.67 11.33
CA GLU A 74 12.20 4.26 10.38
C GLU A 74 12.17 5.14 9.13
N ILE A 75 10.97 5.45 8.64
CA ILE A 75 10.76 6.37 7.51
C ILE A 75 11.24 7.78 7.88
N ALA A 76 10.88 8.28 9.07
CA ALA A 76 11.34 9.58 9.57
C ALA A 76 12.87 9.66 9.62
N THR A 77 13.51 8.61 10.14
CA THR A 77 14.98 8.51 10.20
C THR A 77 15.59 8.49 8.80
N ARG A 78 14.99 7.71 7.88
CA ARG A 78 15.48 7.55 6.51
C ARG A 78 15.37 8.83 5.68
N LEU A 79 14.27 9.55 5.83
CA LEU A 79 13.95 10.75 5.03
C LEU A 79 14.37 12.05 5.71
N GLY A 80 14.86 12.01 6.95
CA GLY A 80 15.28 13.21 7.69
C GLY A 80 14.12 14.14 8.08
N ILE A 81 12.90 13.59 8.23
CA ILE A 81 11.69 14.34 8.57
C ILE A 81 11.08 13.87 9.89
N SER A 82 10.13 14.62 10.45
CA SER A 82 9.49 14.23 11.71
C SER A 82 8.55 13.03 11.54
N LYS A 83 8.46 12.18 12.57
CA LYS A 83 7.49 11.06 12.61
C LYS A 83 6.05 11.53 12.37
N SER A 84 5.68 12.68 12.94
CA SER A 84 4.35 13.27 12.74
C SER A 84 4.09 13.65 11.28
N LEU A 85 5.10 14.17 10.58
CA LEU A 85 4.98 14.49 9.15
C LEU A 85 4.81 13.24 8.30
N VAL A 86 5.56 12.17 8.61
CA VAL A 86 5.37 10.85 7.97
C VAL A 86 3.95 10.36 8.16
N GLY A 87 3.43 10.34 9.39
CA GLY A 87 2.07 9.89 9.66
C GLY A 87 1.01 10.70 8.89
N LYS A 88 1.16 12.03 8.83
CA LYS A 88 0.30 12.89 8.00
C LYS A 88 0.36 12.53 6.52
N HIS A 89 1.55 12.23 5.99
CA HIS A 89 1.73 11.85 4.59
C HIS A 89 1.11 10.48 4.27
N VAL A 90 1.36 9.47 5.12
CA VAL A 90 0.78 8.13 4.96
C VAL A 90 -0.75 8.19 5.01
N LEU A 91 -1.32 8.90 6.00
CA LEU A 91 -2.77 9.06 6.13
C LEU A 91 -3.37 9.78 4.92
N ARG A 92 -2.73 10.86 4.46
CA ARG A 92 -3.21 11.62 3.28
C ARG A 92 -3.21 10.76 2.02
N ALA A 93 -2.17 9.96 1.79
CA ALA A 93 -2.12 9.04 0.67
C ALA A 93 -3.22 7.97 0.77
N ALA A 94 -3.41 7.36 1.94
CA ALA A 94 -4.44 6.35 2.16
C ALA A 94 -5.86 6.89 1.91
N LEU A 95 -6.17 8.11 2.37
CA LEU A 95 -7.46 8.75 2.15
C LEU A 95 -7.73 9.04 0.67
N LEU A 96 -6.74 9.56 -0.06
CA LEU A 96 -6.89 9.84 -1.50
C LEU A 96 -7.17 8.55 -2.28
N ILE A 97 -6.44 7.47 -1.97
CA ILE A 97 -6.65 6.17 -2.62
C ILE A 97 -8.03 5.60 -2.25
N GLN A 98 -8.45 5.70 -0.99
CA GLN A 98 -9.75 5.22 -0.53
C GLN A 98 -10.92 6.00 -1.17
N GLN A 99 -10.81 7.32 -1.33
CA GLN A 99 -11.86 8.14 -1.95
C GLN A 99 -12.12 7.73 -3.41
N HIS A 100 -11.07 7.43 -4.17
CA HIS A 100 -11.21 6.90 -5.53
C HIS A 100 -11.89 5.53 -5.55
N GLN A 101 -11.56 4.64 -4.59
CA GLN A 101 -12.21 3.33 -4.49
C GLN A 101 -13.72 3.39 -4.21
N GLN A 102 -14.21 4.45 -3.57
CA GLN A 102 -15.64 4.61 -3.25
C GLN A 102 -16.42 5.30 -4.38
N GLY A 103 -15.78 6.11 -5.22
CA GLY A 103 -16.42 6.76 -6.37
C GLY A 103 -16.75 5.81 -7.53
N VAL A 104 -15.96 4.76 -7.70
CA VAL A 104 -16.10 3.77 -8.80
C VAL A 104 -17.11 2.67 -8.47
N ARG A 105 -17.45 2.46 -7.19
CA ARG A 105 -18.40 1.42 -6.71
C ARG A 105 -19.86 1.88 -6.65
N ARG A 106 -20.22 2.99 -7.28
CA ARG A 106 -21.59 3.55 -7.28
C ARG A 106 -22.24 3.46 -8.65
#